data_AF-A0A946BRA1-F1
#
_entry.id   AF-A0A946BRA1-F1
#
_cell.length_a   1.000
_cell.length_b   1.000
_cell.length_c   1.000
_cell.angle_alpha   90.00
_cell.angle_beta   90.00
_cell.angle_gamma   90.00
#
_symmetry.space_group_name_H-M   'P 1'
#
loop_
_entity.id
_entity.type
_entity.pdbx_description
1 polymer ?
#
loop_
_entity_poly.entity_id
_entity_poly.type
_entity_poly.pdbx_seq_one_letter_code
_entity_poly.pdbx_strand_id
1 'polypeptide(L)'
;GKILLNIPIPAEEVSEGKVTFKKHYKIMQMICGMHEFMQTWGYRVQNPYYFLTKQDGNFNIDNIPPGEYVVNAWHYLMKPQKRKITIAAGETIDLSFSFDADRVVRPYYETIKSGRIKKDAVVPGTAKGKELGR
;
A
#
# COMPACT_ATOMS: atom_id res chain seq x y z
N GLY A 1 -18.35 12.16 -22.57
CA GLY A 1 -19.68 11.74 -22.10
C GLY A 1 -19.80 12.13 -20.64
N LYS A 2 -20.96 12.63 -20.21
CA LYS A 2 -21.22 12.97 -18.80
C LYS A 2 -21.27 11.66 -17.99
N ILE A 3 -20.38 11.49 -17.02
CA ILE A 3 -20.38 10.33 -16.12
C ILE A 3 -21.41 10.60 -15.03
N LEU A 4 -22.45 9.76 -14.96
CA LEU A 4 -23.39 9.71 -13.84
C LEU A 4 -22.87 8.66 -12.86
N LEU A 5 -22.48 9.12 -11.67
CA LEU A 5 -22.00 8.28 -10.59
C LEU A 5 -23.14 8.08 -9.59
N ASN A 6 -23.63 6.85 -9.45
CA ASN A 6 -24.54 6.44 -8.38
C ASN A 6 -23.78 5.49 -7.45
N ILE A 7 -23.04 6.05 -6.49
CA ILE A 7 -22.48 5.28 -5.38
C ILE A 7 -23.34 5.60 -4.16
N PRO A 8 -24.02 4.60 -3.56
CA PRO A 8 -24.68 4.78 -2.28
C PRO A 8 -23.60 5.01 -1.21
N ILE A 9 -23.72 6.15 -0.53
CA ILE A 9 -23.06 6.40 0.75
C ILE A 9 -24.21 6.27 1.76
N PRO A 10 -24.25 5.20 2.57
CA PRO A 10 -23.31 4.95 3.68
C PRO A 10 -22.59 3.58 3.67
N ALA A 11 -21.73 3.37 4.68
CA ALA A 11 -20.67 2.36 4.81
C ALA A 11 -21.11 0.87 4.93
N GLU A 12 -22.39 0.56 4.74
CA GLU A 12 -22.97 -0.77 4.93
C GLU A 12 -23.09 -1.57 3.62
N GLU A 13 -22.84 -0.93 2.48
CA GLU A 13 -22.93 -1.60 1.19
C GLU A 13 -21.55 -2.00 0.66
N VAL A 14 -21.35 -3.31 0.52
CA VAL A 14 -20.20 -3.87 -0.20
C VAL A 14 -20.44 -3.67 -1.69
N SER A 15 -19.64 -2.81 -2.31
CA SER A 15 -19.62 -2.68 -3.76
C SER A 15 -18.60 -3.66 -4.35
N GLU A 16 -19.07 -4.55 -5.23
CA GLU A 16 -18.19 -5.44 -5.98
C GLU A 16 -17.79 -4.81 -7.33
N GLY A 17 -16.49 -4.85 -7.62
CA GLY A 17 -15.95 -4.31 -8.86
C GLY A 17 -14.80 -5.16 -9.40
N LYS A 18 -14.70 -5.29 -10.73
CA LYS A 18 -13.57 -5.97 -11.38
C LYS A 18 -12.43 -4.99 -11.60
N VAL A 19 -11.24 -5.29 -11.06
CA VAL A 19 -10.01 -4.54 -11.33
C VAL A 19 -9.20 -5.26 -12.40
N THR A 20 -9.04 -4.62 -13.56
CA THR A 20 -8.22 -5.16 -14.66
C THR A 20 -6.80 -4.63 -14.59
N PHE A 21 -5.83 -5.51 -14.36
CA PHE A 21 -4.42 -5.15 -14.38
C PHE A 21 -3.90 -5.04 -15.81
N LYS A 22 -3.31 -3.89 -16.15
CA LYS A 22 -2.57 -3.74 -17.40
C LYS A 22 -1.29 -4.60 -17.35
N LYS A 23 -0.99 -5.34 -18.42
CA LYS A 23 0.10 -6.34 -18.47
C LYS A 23 1.46 -5.82 -17.97
N HIS A 24 1.79 -4.56 -18.25
CA HIS A 24 3.06 -3.93 -17.91
C HIS A 24 3.20 -3.49 -16.44
N TYR A 25 2.10 -3.39 -15.69
CA TYR A 25 2.12 -2.90 -14.32
C TYR A 25 2.04 -4.07 -13.33
N LYS A 26 2.92 -4.04 -12.31
CA LYS A 26 2.96 -5.03 -11.23
C LYS A 26 2.33 -4.53 -9.94
N ILE A 27 2.24 -3.21 -9.76
CA ILE A 27 1.70 -2.57 -8.56
C ILE A 27 0.43 -1.85 -8.96
N MET A 28 -0.61 -1.99 -8.15
CA MET A 28 -1.85 -1.23 -8.23
C MET A 28 -2.05 -0.49 -6.92
N GLN A 29 -2.51 0.75 -7.02
CA GLN A 29 -2.96 1.54 -5.89
C GLN A 29 -4.38 2.00 -6.20
N MET A 30 -5.28 1.79 -5.25
CA MET A 30 -6.61 2.39 -5.24
C MET A 30 -6.68 3.32 -4.03
N ILE A 31 -7.05 4.56 -4.27
CA ILE A 31 -7.05 5.63 -3.27
C ILE A 31 -8.32 6.46 -3.40
N CYS A 32 -8.88 6.87 -2.26
CA CYS A 32 -9.96 7.85 -2.24
C CYS A 32 -9.43 9.21 -2.73
N GLY A 33 -10.19 9.90 -3.59
CA GLY A 33 -9.82 11.22 -4.09
C GLY A 33 -9.82 12.33 -3.03
N MET A 34 -10.33 12.07 -1.83
CA MET A 34 -10.44 13.03 -0.72
C MET A 34 -9.58 12.65 0.48
N HIS A 35 -9.52 11.37 0.82
CA HIS A 35 -8.86 10.87 2.03
C HIS A 35 -7.66 10.01 1.67
N GLU A 36 -6.44 10.54 1.78
CA GLU A 36 -5.22 9.81 1.41
C GLU A 36 -4.92 8.59 2.29
N PHE A 37 -5.52 8.50 3.48
CA PHE A 37 -5.41 7.32 4.35
C PHE A 37 -6.32 6.18 3.87
N MET A 38 -7.36 6.47 3.09
CA MET A 38 -8.23 5.46 2.49
C MET A 38 -7.60 4.98 1.19
N GLN A 39 -6.64 4.07 1.33
CA GLN A 39 -5.96 3.47 0.20
C GLN A 39 -5.77 1.97 0.40
N THR A 40 -5.73 1.26 -0.71
CA THR A 40 -5.31 -0.13 -0.78
C THR A 40 -4.26 -0.29 -1.86
N TRP A 41 -3.38 -1.26 -1.68
CA TRP A 41 -2.35 -1.58 -2.63
C TRP A 41 -2.39 -3.07 -3.00
N GLY A 42 -2.13 -3.36 -4.26
CA GLY A 42 -2.01 -4.72 -4.77
C GLY A 42 -0.67 -4.93 -5.45
N TYR A 43 -0.09 -6.11 -5.26
CA TYR A 43 1.09 -6.57 -5.99
C TYR A 43 0.75 -7.82 -6.80
N ARG A 44 0.93 -7.75 -8.12
CA ARG A 44 0.65 -8.88 -9.02
C ARG A 44 1.80 -9.88 -8.99
N VAL A 45 1.56 -11.02 -8.34
CA VAL A 45 2.48 -12.16 -8.31
C VAL A 45 2.23 -13.06 -9.52
N GLN A 46 3.31 -13.61 -10.10
CA GLN A 46 3.25 -14.44 -11.32
C GLN A 46 3.35 -15.95 -11.03
N ASN A 47 3.42 -16.33 -9.76
CA ASN A 47 3.55 -17.71 -9.28
C ASN A 47 2.66 -17.88 -8.03
N PRO A 48 2.38 -19.12 -7.59
CA PRO A 48 1.50 -19.36 -6.44
C PRO A 48 2.21 -19.14 -5.09
N TYR A 49 3.51 -18.89 -5.07
CA TYR A 49 4.33 -18.81 -3.86
C TYR A 49 4.38 -17.37 -3.34
N TYR A 50 3.34 -16.96 -2.63
CA TYR A 50 3.25 -15.65 -1.98
C TYR A 50 2.59 -15.75 -0.61
N PHE A 51 2.85 -14.75 0.22
CA PHE A 51 2.21 -14.62 1.52
C PHE A 51 2.03 -13.14 1.85
N LEU A 52 0.87 -12.79 2.43
CA LEU A 52 0.66 -11.49 3.04
C LEU A 52 1.05 -11.60 4.52
N THR A 53 2.11 -10.90 4.92
CA THR A 53 2.60 -10.91 6.31
C THR A 53 1.47 -10.58 7.28
N LYS A 54 1.40 -11.33 8.38
CA LYS A 54 0.46 -11.08 9.48
C LYS A 54 0.86 -9.80 10.24
N GLN A 55 0.00 -9.38 11.16
CA GLN A 55 0.23 -8.18 11.98
C GLN A 55 1.50 -8.27 12.86
N ASP A 56 1.90 -9.48 13.23
CA ASP A 56 3.15 -9.78 13.96
C ASP A 56 4.39 -9.84 13.05
N GLY A 57 4.23 -9.66 11.73
CA GLY A 57 5.30 -9.74 10.73
C GLY A 57 5.62 -11.16 10.26
N ASN A 58 5.00 -12.20 10.83
CA ASN A 58 5.29 -13.58 10.47
C ASN A 58 4.72 -13.94 9.08
N PHE A 59 5.47 -14.77 8.37
CA PHE A 59 5.08 -15.36 7.08
C PHE A 59 5.54 -16.82 7.00
N ASN A 60 4.77 -17.65 6.28
CA ASN A 60 5.19 -19.00 5.93
C ASN A 60 4.71 -19.32 4.50
N ILE A 61 5.57 -19.91 3.68
CA ILE A 61 5.25 -20.33 2.31
C ILE A 61 5.67 -21.78 2.18
N ASP A 62 4.68 -22.68 2.19
CA ASP A 62 4.89 -24.12 2.12
C ASP A 62 4.95 -24.65 0.68
N ASN A 63 5.38 -25.90 0.54
CA ASN A 63 5.35 -26.67 -0.71
C ASN A 63 6.13 -26.01 -1.87
N ILE A 64 7.24 -25.33 -1.57
CA ILE A 64 8.14 -24.79 -2.58
C ILE A 64 9.01 -25.95 -3.11
N PRO A 65 9.03 -26.21 -4.43
CA PRO A 65 9.89 -27.21 -5.02
C PRO A 65 11.39 -26.91 -4.78
N PRO A 66 12.27 -27.92 -4.85
CA PRO A 66 13.70 -27.68 -4.79
C PRO A 66 14.19 -26.82 -5.96
N GLY A 67 15.09 -25.88 -5.68
CA GLY A 67 15.63 -24.98 -6.70
C GLY A 67 16.23 -23.70 -6.16
N GLU A 68 16.71 -22.85 -7.06
CA GLU A 68 17.21 -21.51 -6.75
C GLU A 68 16.11 -20.46 -6.92
N TYR A 69 15.94 -19.62 -5.90
CA TYR A 69 14.87 -18.62 -5.85
C TYR A 69 15.38 -17.24 -5.47
N VAL A 70 14.66 -16.21 -5.92
CA VAL A 70 14.80 -14.84 -5.43
C VAL A 70 13.54 -14.47 -4.66
N VAL A 71 13.62 -14.46 -3.34
CA VAL A 71 12.55 -14.00 -2.46
C VAL A 71 12.51 -12.48 -2.50
N ASN A 72 11.34 -11.92 -2.78
CA ASN A 72 11.11 -10.48 -2.84
C ASN A 72 10.15 -10.08 -1.72
N ALA A 73 10.62 -9.33 -0.73
CA ALA A 73 9.78 -8.70 0.28
C ALA A 73 9.45 -7.28 -0.16
N TRP A 74 8.17 -6.90 -0.08
CA TRP A 74 7.68 -5.61 -0.55
C TRP A 74 6.77 -4.95 0.48
N HIS A 75 7.00 -3.66 0.68
CA HIS A 75 6.13 -2.77 1.44
C HIS A 75 5.92 -1.51 0.60
N TYR A 76 4.68 -1.03 0.49
CA TYR A 76 4.30 0.02 -0.47
C TYR A 76 5.03 1.36 -0.28
N LEU A 77 5.47 1.66 0.94
CA LEU A 77 6.24 2.89 1.26
C LEU A 77 7.76 2.74 1.10
N MET A 78 8.26 1.55 0.77
CA MET A 78 9.68 1.23 0.86
C MET A 78 10.19 0.50 -0.36
N LYS A 79 11.52 0.56 -0.57
CA LYS A 79 12.15 -0.20 -1.65
C LYS A 79 12.00 -1.70 -1.38
N PRO A 80 11.65 -2.51 -2.39
CA PRO A 80 11.63 -3.96 -2.24
C PRO A 80 12.99 -4.49 -1.80
N GLN A 81 12.99 -5.44 -0.87
CA GLN A 81 14.18 -6.18 -0.47
C GLN A 81 14.22 -7.53 -1.17
N LYS A 82 15.41 -7.98 -1.57
CA LYS A 82 15.60 -9.23 -2.30
C LYS A 82 16.60 -10.13 -1.60
N ARG A 83 16.33 -11.43 -1.54
CA ARG A 83 17.25 -12.47 -1.05
C ARG A 83 17.30 -13.62 -2.04
N LYS A 84 18.51 -14.05 -2.37
CA LYS A 84 18.74 -15.28 -3.14
C LYS A 84 18.82 -16.44 -2.15
N ILE A 85 18.10 -17.52 -2.44
CA ILE A 85 18.11 -18.74 -1.63
C ILE A 85 18.16 -19.95 -2.55
N THR A 86 18.62 -21.07 -2.01
CA THR A 86 18.57 -22.38 -2.65
C THR A 86 17.84 -23.31 -1.71
N ILE A 87 16.75 -23.92 -2.16
CA ILE A 87 15.92 -24.84 -1.37
C ILE A 87 16.23 -26.26 -1.82
N ALA A 88 16.67 -27.11 -0.89
CA ALA A 88 16.77 -28.56 -1.08
C ALA A 88 15.44 -29.27 -0.77
N ALA A 89 15.31 -30.53 -1.17
CA ALA A 89 14.08 -31.31 -0.95
C ALA A 89 13.77 -31.48 0.53
N GLY A 90 12.58 -31.01 0.95
CA GLY A 90 12.12 -31.07 2.34
C GLY A 90 12.81 -30.08 3.28
N GLU A 91 13.65 -29.18 2.75
CA GLU A 91 14.34 -28.17 3.56
C GLU A 91 13.40 -27.01 3.93
N THR A 92 13.58 -26.49 5.14
CA THR A 92 12.97 -25.24 5.60
C THR A 92 14.06 -24.19 5.76
N ILE A 93 13.83 -22.99 5.21
CA ILE A 93 14.77 -21.87 5.29
C ILE A 93 14.12 -20.73 6.06
N ASP A 94 14.76 -20.33 7.15
CA ASP A 94 14.37 -19.15 7.90
C ASP A 94 14.88 -17.88 7.21
N LEU A 95 13.99 -16.92 6.98
CA LEU A 95 14.30 -15.64 6.36
C LEU A 95 13.73 -14.49 7.17
N SER A 96 14.53 -13.44 7.33
CA SER A 96 14.12 -12.19 7.97
C SER A 96 14.33 -11.00 7.03
N PHE A 97 13.33 -10.13 6.95
CA PHE A 97 13.41 -8.84 6.26
C PHE A 97 13.13 -7.73 7.27
N SER A 98 13.91 -6.64 7.21
CA SER A 98 13.73 -5.51 8.13
C SER A 98 13.45 -4.24 7.35
N PHE A 99 12.30 -3.65 7.62
CA PHE A 99 11.81 -2.43 7.01
C PHE A 99 11.86 -1.31 8.06
N ASP A 100 12.90 -0.48 7.98
CA ASP A 100 13.07 0.71 8.80
C ASP A 100 12.01 1.78 8.49
N ALA A 101 11.02 1.90 9.37
CA ALA A 101 9.91 2.83 9.26
C ALA A 101 10.33 4.30 9.43
N ASP A 102 11.44 4.59 10.13
CA ASP A 102 11.90 5.96 10.38
C ASP A 102 12.37 6.65 9.08
N ARG A 103 12.69 5.83 8.06
CA ARG A 103 13.04 6.31 6.72
C ARG A 103 11.83 6.71 5.90
N VAL A 104 10.61 6.41 6.38
CA VAL A 104 9.37 6.73 5.68
C VAL A 104 8.86 8.08 6.17
N VAL A 105 9.21 9.13 5.43
CA VAL A 105 8.61 10.45 5.64
C VAL A 105 7.26 10.47 4.92
N ARG A 106 6.17 10.35 5.68
CA ARG A 106 4.84 10.68 5.17
C ARG A 106 4.66 12.20 5.26
N PRO A 107 4.60 12.93 4.14
CA PRO A 107 4.20 14.34 4.23
C PRO A 107 2.82 14.39 4.86
N TYR A 108 2.62 15.24 5.85
CA TYR A 108 1.28 15.52 6.33
C TYR A 108 0.51 16.10 5.14
N TYR A 109 -0.61 15.49 4.75
CA TYR A 109 -1.37 15.87 3.54
C TYR A 109 -1.69 17.37 3.47
N GLU A 110 -1.95 17.97 4.63
CA GLU A 110 -2.27 19.39 4.75
C GLU A 110 -1.04 20.30 4.55
N THR A 111 0.18 19.73 4.52
CA THR A 111 1.45 20.45 4.37
C THR A 111 2.16 20.22 3.04
N ILE A 112 1.57 19.42 2.13
CA ILE A 112 2.09 19.33 0.76
C ILE A 112 2.19 20.77 0.26
N LYS A 113 3.34 21.21 -0.28
CA LYS A 113 3.52 22.59 -0.78
C LYS A 113 2.47 23.02 -1.82
N SER A 114 1.71 22.07 -2.38
CA SER A 114 0.56 22.28 -3.27
C SER A 114 -0.81 22.14 -2.57
N GLY A 115 -0.85 22.11 -1.24
CA GLY A 115 -1.98 21.72 -0.42
C GLY A 115 -2.94 22.86 -0.08
N ARG A 116 -4.22 22.50 -0.02
CA ARG A 116 -5.42 23.32 0.27
C ARG A 116 -5.43 24.00 1.65
N ILE A 117 -4.43 23.79 2.49
CA ILE A 117 -4.29 24.41 3.80
C ILE A 117 -3.10 25.35 3.74
N LYS A 118 -3.36 26.64 3.96
CA LYS A 118 -2.32 27.66 3.92
C LYS A 118 -1.36 27.44 5.09
N LYS A 119 -0.10 27.87 4.92
CA LYS A 119 0.95 27.77 5.96
C LYS A 119 0.57 28.42 7.30
N ASP A 120 -0.43 29.29 7.32
CA ASP A 120 -0.95 30.00 8.50
C ASP A 120 -2.22 29.36 9.09
N ALA A 121 -2.62 28.17 8.65
CA ALA A 121 -3.74 27.47 9.27
C ALA A 121 -3.37 27.01 10.68
N VAL A 122 -4.14 27.48 11.66
CA VAL A 122 -3.89 27.28 13.09
C VAL A 122 -4.47 25.94 13.59
N VAL A 123 -5.40 25.34 12.84
CA VAL A 123 -6.13 24.11 13.23
C VAL A 123 -6.30 23.15 12.03
N PRO A 124 -5.98 21.85 12.18
CA PRO A 124 -6.22 20.84 11.14
C PRO A 124 -7.69 20.79 10.70
N GLY A 125 -7.95 20.68 9.39
CA GLY A 125 -9.30 20.61 8.84
C GLY A 125 -10.00 21.96 8.52
N THR A 126 -9.41 23.12 8.85
CA THR A 126 -9.93 24.41 8.39
C THR A 126 -9.30 24.84 7.06
N ALA A 127 -10.03 24.67 5.96
CA ALA A 127 -9.58 25.08 4.62
C ALA A 127 -9.48 26.61 4.43
N LYS A 128 -9.80 27.42 5.46
CA LYS A 128 -9.68 28.87 5.44
C LYS A 128 -8.57 29.31 6.41
N GLY A 129 -7.42 29.66 5.86
CA GLY A 129 -6.41 30.43 6.61
C GLY A 129 -6.98 31.80 6.99
N LYS A 130 -6.78 32.13 8.27
CA LYS A 130 -7.14 33.36 9.01
C LYS A 130 -8.52 33.97 8.71
N GLU A 131 -9.46 33.75 9.62
CA GLU A 131 -10.07 34.88 10.33
C GLU A 131 -10.05 34.58 11.83
N LEU A 132 -8.93 34.94 12.46
CA LEU A 132 -8.91 35.20 13.89
C LEU A 132 -9.53 36.59 14.09
N GLY A 133 -10.83 36.61 14.38
CA GLY A 133 -11.51 37.67 15.12
C GLY A 133 -11.90 38.94 14.35
N ARG A 134 -13.21 39.13 14.20
CA ARG A 134 -13.94 40.07 15.07
C ARG A 134 -15.23 39.43 15.55
#